data_AF-A0A1H3SGN1-F1
#
_entry.id   AF-A0A1H3SGN1-F1
#
_cell.length_a   1.000
_cell.length_b   1.000
_cell.length_c   1.000
_cell.angle_alpha   90.00
_cell.angle_beta   90.00
_cell.angle_gamma   90.00
#
_symmetry.space_group_name_H-M   'P 1'
#
loop_
_entity.id
_entity.type
_entity.pdbx_description
1 polymer ?
#
loop_
_entity_poly.entity_id
_entity_poly.type
_entity_poly.pdbx_seq_one_letter_code
_entity_poly.pdbx_strand_id
1 'polypeptide(L)'
;MAKRDTALSRALGIGLAWNVIIHWLRQDVLDYIHHCGGGLHEAYRIYGSSRVSRALCMLASRGDLRAAASCDENAAVYRELVHLEVRSTFSFPSGNGLGDVAPGLLEPALRARLAETRERAALRQAAEAEILAHLLDQAG
;
A
#
# COMPACT_ATOMS: atom_id res chain seq x y z
N MET A 1 -23.74 2.53 -19.90
CA MET A 1 -23.74 1.42 -20.90
C MET A 1 -22.38 0.74 -20.88
N ALA A 2 -22.37 -0.59 -21.04
CA ALA A 2 -21.12 -1.33 -21.25
C ALA A 2 -20.50 -0.94 -22.59
N LYS A 3 -19.17 -0.82 -22.65
CA LYS A 3 -18.41 -0.50 -23.87
C LYS A 3 -17.55 -1.69 -24.25
N ARG A 4 -17.39 -1.96 -25.55
CA ARG A 4 -16.44 -3.00 -26.01
C ARG A 4 -15.02 -2.62 -25.63
N ASP A 5 -14.27 -3.61 -25.14
CA ASP A 5 -12.88 -3.46 -24.76
C ASP A 5 -12.05 -4.59 -25.38
N THR A 6 -11.19 -4.21 -26.31
CA THR A 6 -10.32 -5.13 -27.05
C THR A 6 -9.28 -5.78 -26.13
N ALA A 7 -8.82 -5.08 -25.07
CA ALA A 7 -7.85 -5.64 -24.12
C ALA A 7 -8.47 -6.75 -23.26
N LEU A 8 -9.79 -6.69 -23.03
CA LEU A 8 -10.55 -7.72 -22.32
C LEU A 8 -11.06 -8.84 -23.24
N SER A 9 -10.93 -8.69 -24.56
CA SER A 9 -11.39 -9.69 -25.53
C SER A 9 -10.42 -10.87 -25.64
N ARG A 10 -10.96 -12.07 -25.88
CA ARG A 10 -10.20 -13.33 -26.00
C ARG A 10 -10.70 -14.12 -27.21
N ALA A 11 -9.97 -15.15 -27.63
CA ALA A 11 -10.27 -15.92 -28.84
C ALA A 11 -11.73 -16.43 -28.94
N LEU A 12 -12.39 -16.67 -27.80
CA LEU A 12 -13.75 -17.19 -27.73
C LEU A 12 -14.79 -16.17 -27.26
N GLY A 13 -14.48 -14.87 -27.16
CA GLY A 13 -15.44 -13.90 -26.65
C GLY A 13 -15.03 -12.44 -26.71
N ILE A 14 -16.05 -11.58 -26.73
CA ILE A 14 -15.89 -10.11 -26.70
C ILE A 14 -15.83 -9.64 -25.25
N GLY A 15 -14.78 -8.91 -24.92
CA GLY A 15 -14.64 -8.22 -23.64
C GLY A 15 -15.46 -6.94 -23.59
N LEU A 16 -16.14 -6.70 -22.47
CA LEU A 16 -16.89 -5.48 -22.23
C LEU A 16 -16.38 -4.79 -20.95
N ALA A 17 -16.06 -3.51 -21.04
CA ALA A 17 -15.86 -2.64 -19.89
C ALA A 17 -17.23 -2.14 -19.39
N TRP A 18 -17.62 -2.57 -18.20
CA TRP A 18 -18.91 -2.23 -17.60
C TRP A 18 -18.74 -1.62 -16.21
N ASN A 19 -18.66 -0.29 -16.16
CA ASN A 19 -18.42 0.47 -14.93
C ASN A 19 -19.72 1.11 -14.41
N VAL A 20 -20.67 0.29 -13.96
CA VAL A 20 -22.05 0.72 -13.62
C VAL A 20 -22.09 1.83 -12.57
N ILE A 21 -21.27 1.69 -11.54
CA ILE A 21 -21.29 2.56 -10.36
C ILE A 21 -20.13 3.57 -10.34
N ILE A 22 -19.51 3.86 -11.50
CA ILE A 22 -18.35 4.76 -11.58
C ILE A 22 -18.63 6.18 -11.09
N HIS A 23 -19.90 6.59 -11.11
CA HIS A 23 -20.36 7.90 -10.67
C HIS A 23 -20.75 7.92 -9.19
N TRP A 24 -20.78 6.77 -8.52
CA TRP A 24 -21.12 6.70 -7.10
C TRP A 24 -19.96 7.23 -6.28
N LEU A 25 -20.29 8.04 -5.28
CA LEU A 25 -19.34 8.33 -4.23
C LEU A 25 -19.15 7.09 -3.38
N ARG A 26 -18.00 7.02 -2.73
CA ARG A 26 -17.70 5.95 -1.79
C ARG A 26 -18.79 5.83 -0.71
N GLN A 27 -19.29 6.94 -0.18
CA GLN A 27 -20.32 6.91 0.86
C GLN A 27 -21.62 6.28 0.36
N ASP A 28 -22.06 6.59 -0.87
CA ASP A 28 -23.25 5.99 -1.49
C ASP A 28 -23.15 4.47 -1.55
N VAL A 29 -21.95 3.94 -1.87
CA VAL A 29 -21.70 2.48 -1.89
C VAL A 29 -21.85 1.88 -0.50
N LEU A 30 -21.29 2.53 0.52
CA LEU A 30 -21.34 2.03 1.91
C LEU A 30 -22.78 2.07 2.46
N ASP A 31 -23.52 3.15 2.20
CA ASP A 31 -24.90 3.33 2.62
C ASP A 31 -25.83 2.31 1.94
N TYR A 32 -25.60 2.05 0.65
CA TYR A 32 -26.37 1.04 -0.08
C TYR A 32 -26.12 -0.38 0.47
N ILE A 33 -24.87 -0.75 0.76
CA ILE A 33 -24.56 -2.05 1.38
C ILE A 33 -25.31 -2.18 2.71
N HIS A 34 -25.30 -1.13 3.53
CA HIS A 34 -26.03 -1.10 4.79
C HIS A 34 -27.54 -1.24 4.59
N HIS A 35 -28.12 -0.50 3.63
CA HIS A 35 -29.54 -0.57 3.29
C HIS A 35 -29.98 -1.98 2.86
N CYS A 36 -29.14 -2.68 2.10
CA CYS A 36 -29.40 -4.07 1.70
C CYS A 36 -29.16 -5.11 2.82
N GLY A 37 -28.79 -4.68 4.04
CA GLY A 37 -28.49 -5.58 5.15
C GLY A 37 -27.14 -6.30 5.04
N GLY A 38 -26.25 -5.82 4.16
CA GLY A 38 -24.93 -6.39 3.97
C GLY A 38 -23.94 -5.95 5.05
N GLY A 39 -23.07 -6.86 5.47
CA GLY A 39 -21.94 -6.54 6.35
C GLY A 39 -20.74 -6.05 5.57
N LEU A 40 -20.13 -4.93 6.00
CA LEU A 40 -18.86 -4.47 5.43
C LEU A 40 -17.71 -5.44 5.75
N HIS A 41 -16.64 -5.39 4.97
CA HIS A 41 -15.42 -6.14 5.27
C HIS A 41 -14.87 -5.77 6.67
N GLU A 42 -14.25 -6.72 7.36
CA GLU A 42 -13.68 -6.52 8.70
C GLU A 42 -12.65 -5.38 8.77
N ALA A 43 -11.89 -5.16 7.70
CA ALA A 43 -10.99 -4.01 7.57
C ALA A 43 -11.70 -2.68 7.88
N TYR A 44 -12.95 -2.50 7.43
CA TYR A 44 -13.74 -1.32 7.75
C TYR A 44 -14.28 -1.37 9.18
N ARG A 45 -14.88 -2.51 9.58
CA ARG A 45 -15.67 -2.61 10.81
C ARG A 45 -14.85 -2.77 12.09
N ILE A 46 -13.77 -3.53 12.02
CA ILE A 46 -12.95 -3.96 13.16
C ILE A 46 -11.72 -3.08 13.25
N TYR A 47 -11.02 -2.89 12.13
CA TYR A 47 -9.70 -2.23 12.12
C TYR A 47 -9.76 -0.74 11.77
N GLY A 48 -10.89 -0.26 11.23
CA GLY A 48 -11.07 1.15 10.88
C GLY A 48 -10.30 1.60 9.64
N SER A 49 -9.91 0.68 8.75
CA SER A 49 -9.32 1.05 7.47
C SER A 49 -10.29 1.86 6.63
N SER A 50 -9.79 2.87 5.95
CA SER A 50 -10.51 3.59 4.91
C SER A 50 -10.54 2.82 3.60
N ARG A 51 -9.87 1.69 3.39
CA ARG A 51 -10.08 0.88 2.19
C ARG A 51 -9.67 -0.57 2.41
N VAL A 52 -10.22 -1.47 1.61
CA VAL A 52 -9.77 -2.86 1.54
C VAL A 52 -8.73 -2.98 0.44
N SER A 53 -7.54 -3.46 0.80
CA SER A 53 -6.46 -3.77 -0.13
C SER A 53 -5.60 -4.88 0.48
N ARG A 54 -4.49 -5.27 -0.18
CA ARG A 54 -3.50 -6.15 0.44
C ARG A 54 -3.05 -5.57 1.78
N ALA A 55 -2.84 -6.43 2.78
CA ALA A 55 -2.26 -6.05 4.06
C ALA A 55 -1.00 -5.20 3.85
N LEU A 56 -0.92 -4.08 4.57
CA LEU A 56 0.22 -3.15 4.54
C LEU A 56 0.59 -2.66 3.13
N CYS A 57 -0.42 -2.41 2.27
CA CYS A 57 -0.22 -1.87 0.92
C CYS A 57 0.67 -0.61 0.95
N MET A 58 1.73 -0.58 0.16
CA MET A 58 2.68 0.55 0.12
C MET A 58 2.04 1.88 -0.31
N LEU A 59 0.93 1.81 -1.05
CA LEU A 59 0.14 2.98 -1.46
C LEU A 59 -0.89 3.40 -0.41
N ALA A 60 -0.93 2.75 0.76
CA ALA A 60 -1.92 3.00 1.81
C ALA A 60 -1.67 4.32 2.51
N SER A 61 -2.77 4.96 2.94
CA SER A 61 -2.63 6.10 3.83
C SER A 61 -1.98 5.64 5.14
N ARG A 62 -1.38 6.58 5.87
CA ARG A 62 -0.79 6.25 7.17
C ARG A 62 -1.83 5.74 8.18
N GLY A 63 -3.07 6.22 8.07
CA GLY A 63 -4.20 5.71 8.85
C GLY A 63 -4.52 4.25 8.52
N ASP A 64 -4.57 3.91 7.23
CA ASP A 64 -4.81 2.54 6.78
C ASP A 64 -3.67 1.59 7.18
N LEU A 65 -2.42 2.06 7.16
CA LEU A 65 -1.28 1.26 7.61
C LEU A 65 -1.35 0.95 9.10
N ARG A 66 -1.79 1.91 9.92
CA ARG A 66 -2.02 1.70 11.36
C ARG A 66 -3.17 0.74 11.63
N ALA A 67 -4.27 0.90 10.91
CA ALA A 67 -5.41 -0.01 10.96
C ALA A 67 -4.98 -1.44 10.56
N ALA A 68 -4.20 -1.59 9.48
CA ALA A 68 -3.68 -2.88 9.08
C ALA A 68 -2.74 -3.48 10.15
N ALA A 69 -1.88 -2.66 10.77
CA ALA A 69 -0.94 -3.12 11.79
C ALA A 69 -1.60 -3.45 13.14
N SER A 70 -2.82 -3.00 13.41
CA SER A 70 -3.57 -3.42 14.62
C SER A 70 -4.22 -4.78 14.51
N CYS A 71 -4.21 -5.40 13.32
CA CYS A 71 -4.56 -6.80 13.14
C CYS A 71 -3.35 -7.68 13.49
N ASP A 72 -3.48 -8.51 14.53
CA ASP A 72 -2.39 -9.37 15.02
C ASP A 72 -1.86 -10.33 13.95
N GLU A 73 -2.73 -10.81 13.04
CA GLU A 73 -2.32 -11.66 11.92
C GLU A 73 -1.35 -10.96 10.96
N ASN A 74 -1.38 -9.62 10.91
CA ASN A 74 -0.46 -8.84 10.09
C ASN A 74 0.91 -8.58 10.76
N ALA A 75 1.10 -8.94 12.03
CA ALA A 75 2.32 -8.61 12.76
C ALA A 75 3.58 -9.24 12.15
N ALA A 76 3.48 -10.49 11.68
CA ALA A 76 4.61 -11.18 11.04
C ALA A 76 5.00 -10.51 9.72
N VAL A 77 4.03 -10.25 8.83
CA VAL A 77 4.29 -9.57 7.55
C VAL A 77 4.74 -8.12 7.76
N TYR A 78 4.26 -7.43 8.80
CA TYR A 78 4.75 -6.10 9.18
C TYR A 78 6.25 -6.11 9.48
N ARG A 79 6.71 -7.04 10.32
CA ARG A 79 8.12 -7.18 10.67
C ARG A 79 8.98 -7.52 9.44
N GLU A 80 8.51 -8.43 8.59
CA GLU A 80 9.22 -8.78 7.35
C GLU A 80 9.36 -7.59 6.40
N LEU A 81 8.30 -6.82 6.19
CA LEU A 81 8.37 -5.61 5.39
C LEU A 81 9.32 -4.58 6.02
N VAL A 82 9.27 -4.36 7.33
CA VAL A 82 10.22 -3.45 7.99
C VAL A 82 11.67 -3.95 7.88
N HIS A 83 11.89 -5.26 7.95
CA HIS A 83 13.20 -5.84 7.67
C HIS A 83 13.67 -5.58 6.23
N LEU A 84 12.79 -5.69 5.25
CA LEU A 84 13.10 -5.37 3.85
C LEU A 84 13.43 -3.89 3.65
N GLU A 85 12.68 -2.99 4.28
CA GLU A 85 12.94 -1.53 4.27
C GLU A 85 14.34 -1.23 4.86
N VAL A 86 14.66 -1.84 6.00
CA VAL A 86 15.99 -1.72 6.65
C VAL A 86 17.12 -2.28 5.78
N ARG A 87 16.90 -3.42 5.13
CA ARG A 87 17.92 -4.05 4.28
C ARG A 87 18.14 -3.31 2.97
N SER A 88 17.07 -2.76 2.39
CA SER A 88 17.11 -2.11 1.08
C SER A 88 17.56 -0.65 1.18
N THR A 89 17.34 0.01 2.33
CA THR A 89 17.48 1.48 2.50
C THR A 89 16.48 2.30 1.66
N PHE A 90 15.41 1.65 1.19
CA PHE A 90 14.29 2.29 0.50
C PHE A 90 13.06 2.26 1.40
N SER A 91 12.51 3.44 1.70
CA SER A 91 11.23 3.59 2.39
C SER A 91 10.09 3.09 1.50
N PHE A 92 9.18 2.28 2.04
CA PHE A 92 8.02 1.82 1.27
C PHE A 92 6.91 2.88 1.17
N PRO A 93 6.46 3.50 2.28
CA PRO A 93 5.53 4.63 2.19
C PRO A 93 6.30 5.88 1.76
N SER A 94 5.61 6.79 1.06
CA SER A 94 6.17 8.09 0.73
C SER A 94 6.33 8.95 1.99
N GLY A 95 7.54 9.47 2.20
CA GLY A 95 7.84 10.49 3.22
C GLY A 95 8.12 9.98 4.65
N ASN A 96 7.73 8.76 5.03
CA ASN A 96 8.10 8.15 6.32
C ASN A 96 8.21 6.62 6.19
N GLY A 97 9.13 6.01 6.94
CA GLY A 97 9.35 4.57 6.92
C GLY A 97 8.17 3.78 7.49
N LEU A 98 7.93 2.60 6.96
CA LEU A 98 6.93 1.65 7.47
C LEU A 98 7.19 1.30 8.95
N GLY A 99 8.46 1.27 9.36
CA GLY A 99 8.85 1.01 10.75
C GLY A 99 8.27 1.97 11.80
N ASP A 100 7.85 3.18 11.38
CA ASP A 100 7.26 4.19 12.27
C ASP A 100 5.74 4.04 12.46
N VAL A 101 5.10 3.13 11.71
CA VAL A 101 3.64 2.92 11.76
C VAL A 101 3.21 2.28 13.08
N ALA A 102 3.91 1.23 13.51
CA ALA A 102 3.60 0.45 14.70
C ALA A 102 4.91 -0.05 15.35
N PRO A 103 5.75 0.86 15.90
CA PRO A 103 7.06 0.51 16.44
C PRO A 103 7.01 -0.50 17.60
N GLY A 104 5.86 -0.59 18.29
CA GLY A 104 5.61 -1.56 19.35
C GLY A 104 5.60 -3.02 18.87
N LEU A 105 5.37 -3.28 17.58
CA LEU A 105 5.44 -4.62 17.01
C LEU A 105 6.88 -5.05 16.67
N LEU A 106 7.84 -4.14 16.71
CA LEU A 106 9.22 -4.40 16.32
C LEU A 106 10.08 -4.82 17.51
N GLU A 107 10.90 -5.83 17.29
CA GLU A 107 11.97 -6.21 18.21
C GLU A 107 12.94 -5.05 18.45
N PRO A 108 13.51 -4.91 19.66
CA PRO A 108 14.41 -3.80 19.99
C PRO A 108 15.57 -3.65 19.01
N ALA A 109 16.15 -4.77 18.55
CA ALA A 109 17.25 -4.78 17.58
C ALA A 109 16.82 -4.20 16.21
N LEU A 110 15.62 -4.53 15.74
CA LEU A 110 15.10 -3.99 14.47
C LEU A 110 14.80 -2.49 14.61
N ARG A 111 14.26 -2.08 15.76
CA ARG A 111 13.99 -0.66 16.04
C ARG A 111 15.26 0.18 16.07
N ALA A 112 16.35 -0.32 16.65
CA ALA A 112 17.64 0.35 16.63
C ALA A 112 18.17 0.53 15.20
N ARG A 113 18.06 -0.52 14.37
CA ARG A 113 18.51 -0.47 12.97
C ARG A 113 17.74 0.51 12.08
N LEU A 114 16.51 0.87 12.44
CA LEU A 114 15.74 1.87 11.69
C LEU A 114 16.43 3.25 11.70
N ALA A 115 17.07 3.62 12.81
CA ALA A 115 17.81 4.88 12.88
C ALA A 115 19.00 4.89 11.90
N GLU A 116 19.83 3.85 11.95
CA GLU A 116 20.96 3.68 11.03
C GLU A 116 20.52 3.61 9.55
N THR A 117 19.35 3.03 9.29
CA THR A 117 18.81 2.92 7.93
C THR A 117 18.54 4.28 7.32
N ARG A 118 18.07 5.26 8.11
CA ARG A 118 17.81 6.62 7.61
C ARG A 118 19.10 7.30 7.15
N GLU A 119 20.18 7.12 7.90
CA GLU A 119 21.50 7.63 7.52
C GLU A 119 22.01 6.95 6.24
N ARG A 120 21.90 5.62 6.15
CA ARG A 120 22.29 4.88 4.94
C ARG A 120 21.44 5.26 3.72
N ALA A 121 20.14 5.50 3.91
CA ALA A 121 19.25 5.97 2.85
C ALA A 121 19.65 7.36 2.36
N ALA A 122 20.03 8.27 3.27
CA ALA A 122 20.53 9.60 2.91
C ALA A 122 21.87 9.51 2.14
N LEU A 123 22.80 8.67 2.58
CA LEU A 123 24.05 8.42 1.87
C LEU A 123 23.82 7.85 0.47
N ARG A 124 22.90 6.88 0.34
CA ARG A 124 22.49 6.34 -0.96
C ARG A 124 21.94 7.44 -1.86
N GLN A 125 21.01 8.25 -1.37
CA GLN A 125 20.42 9.35 -2.14
C GLN A 125 21.46 10.39 -2.58
N ALA A 126 22.44 10.71 -1.72
CA ALA A 126 23.54 11.60 -2.08
C ALA A 126 24.40 11.00 -3.21
N ALA A 127 24.76 9.73 -3.10
CA ALA A 127 25.51 9.03 -4.16
C ALA A 127 24.72 8.91 -5.47
N GLU A 128 23.40 8.66 -5.39
CA GLU A 128 22.51 8.63 -6.56
C GLU A 128 22.41 10.01 -7.24
N ALA A 129 22.45 11.10 -6.48
CA ALA A 129 22.43 12.46 -7.02
C ALA A 129 23.70 12.83 -7.79
N GLU A 130 24.81 12.12 -7.55
CA GLU A 130 26.08 12.30 -8.28
C GLU A 130 26.13 11.47 -9.57
N ILE A 131 25.14 10.62 -9.84
CA ILE A 131 25.08 9.82 -11.08
C ILE A 131 25.01 10.76 -12.29
N LEU A 132 25.96 10.60 -13.20
CA LEU A 132 26.04 11.41 -14.41
C LEU A 132 24.80 11.22 -15.29
N ALA A 133 24.28 12.31 -15.84
CA ALA A 133 23.02 12.32 -16.60
C ALA A 133 22.99 11.33 -17.79
N HIS A 134 24.14 11.02 -18.40
CA HIS A 134 24.23 10.08 -19.51
C HIS A 134 24.18 8.60 -19.08
N LEU A 135 24.24 8.32 -17.78
CA LEU A 135 24.06 6.99 -17.19
C LEU A 135 22.63 6.78 -16.68
N LEU A 136 21.79 7.84 -16.69
CA LEU A 136 20.39 7.72 -16.34
C LEU A 136 19.62 7.15 -17.53
N ASP A 137 18.78 6.16 -17.25
CA ASP A 137 17.90 5.58 -18.25
C ASP A 137 16.93 6.66 -18.76
N GLN A 138 16.84 6.85 -20.07
CA GLN A 138 15.88 7.78 -20.64
C GLN A 138 14.52 7.08 -20.64
N ALA A 139 13.57 7.60 -19.86
CA ALA A 139 12.19 7.12 -19.92
C ALA A 139 11.67 7.28 -21.36
N GLY A 140 11.49 6.15 -22.05
CA GLY A 140 10.91 6.07 -23.39
C GLY A 140 9.41 6.31 -23.40
#